data_AF-A0A2S4KLD2-F1
#
_entry.id   AF-A0A2S4KLD2-F1
#
_cell.length_a   1.000
_cell.length_b   1.000
_cell.length_c   1.000
_cell.angle_alpha   90.00
_cell.angle_beta   90.00
_cell.angle_gamma   90.00
#
_symmetry.space_group_name_H-M   'P 1'
#
loop_
_entity.id
_entity.type
_entity.pdbx_description
1 polymer ?
#
loop_
_entity_poly.entity_id
_entity_poly.type
_entity_poly.pdbx_seq_one_letter_code
_entity_poly.pdbx_strand_id
1 'polypeptide(L)'
;MYTAVASLMSLGLMATAALAAPHGHHGHKSCPAPSPPPAPSPSPAPSSSPAPSPPSSAPAPSPPSSSPAPAPPGKATSLHRVANGGQNVVYWGQNGGNVVENNDLASYCTSASGIDVIVLAFLYEYGNGVSIASGTIGQSCSISTSGEGQQCADLATAIDTCKSNGVKVILSLGGAVGAYSLGSRQEAETIGQNLWDAYGKSAAGSVPRPFGKTFVNGWDFDIEANSGNQYYQYLIAKLRSNFASDPANTYYITGAPQCPIPEPNMNQIVTTSQFDYLFVQFYNNPGCSVDGTINYDAWKQNIANTPSSNASIFIGVPAAPLGATGTQSGARYYLQPSALASLTSKYASDAAFGGIMMWAAGFSDSNVNNGCTYAQEAKHILTTGSAC
;
A
#
# COMPACT_ATOMS: atom_id res chain seq x y z
N MET A 1 -29.11 -7.49 -1.91
CA MET A 1 -29.32 -7.62 -0.45
C MET A 1 -27.95 -7.70 0.18
N TYR A 2 -27.38 -6.56 0.55
CA TYR A 2 -26.08 -6.44 1.20
C TYR A 2 -26.34 -5.81 2.57
N THR A 3 -25.98 -6.52 3.63
CA THR A 3 -25.98 -6.00 4.99
C THR A 3 -24.53 -5.88 5.44
N ALA A 4 -24.05 -4.63 5.45
CA ALA A 4 -22.85 -4.23 6.17
C ALA A 4 -23.11 -4.36 7.67
N VAL A 5 -22.24 -5.07 8.39
CA VAL A 5 -22.26 -5.11 9.86
C VAL A 5 -21.10 -4.26 10.35
N ALA A 6 -21.39 -3.01 10.66
CA ALA A 6 -20.50 -2.15 11.44
C ALA A 6 -20.63 -2.54 12.93
N SER A 7 -19.51 -2.90 13.55
CA SER A 7 -19.46 -3.22 14.98
C SER A 7 -19.16 -1.95 15.77
N LEU A 8 -20.12 -1.50 16.58
CA LEU A 8 -19.95 -0.42 17.55
C LEU A 8 -19.57 -1.02 18.91
N MET A 9 -18.40 -0.63 19.43
CA MET A 9 -18.00 -0.91 20.81
C MET A 9 -18.77 -0.01 21.78
N SER A 10 -19.36 -0.64 22.81
CA SER A 10 -20.01 0.03 23.94
C SER A 10 -18.98 0.68 24.87
N LEU A 11 -19.07 2.01 25.05
CA LEU A 11 -18.60 2.67 26.26
C LEU A 11 -19.74 2.72 27.28
N GLY A 12 -19.54 2.07 28.42
CA GLY A 12 -20.39 2.25 29.60
C GLY A 12 -20.13 3.61 30.23
N LEU A 13 -21.19 4.41 30.41
CA LEU A 13 -21.15 5.58 31.27
C LEU A 13 -22.35 5.57 32.22
N MET A 14 -22.04 5.86 33.48
CA MET A 14 -22.88 5.75 34.66
C MET A 14 -24.16 6.58 34.59
N ALA A 15 -25.23 5.99 35.12
CA ALA A 15 -26.52 6.62 35.35
C ALA A 15 -26.45 7.59 36.55
N THR A 16 -26.97 8.80 36.35
CA THR A 16 -27.51 9.64 37.43
C THR A 16 -28.90 10.13 37.04
N ALA A 17 -29.85 9.83 37.90
CA ALA A 17 -31.26 10.13 37.78
C ALA A 17 -31.57 11.62 38.02
N ALA A 18 -32.52 12.17 37.26
CA ALA A 18 -33.28 13.35 37.69
C ALA A 18 -34.69 13.36 37.08
N LEU A 19 -35.65 13.26 38.00
CA LEU A 19 -37.07 13.63 38.06
C LEU A 19 -37.87 14.03 36.80
N ALA A 20 -39.09 13.48 36.77
CA ALA A 20 -40.19 13.81 35.86
C ALA A 20 -41.16 14.88 36.42
N ALA A 21 -41.86 15.53 35.47
CA ALA A 21 -43.20 16.19 35.50
C ALA A 21 -43.21 17.73 35.31
N PRO A 22 -44.31 18.33 34.77
CA PRO A 22 -45.24 17.87 33.73
C PRO A 22 -45.51 18.91 32.60
N HIS A 23 -46.31 18.48 31.62
CA HIS A 23 -46.69 19.15 30.38
C HIS A 23 -47.36 20.54 30.49
N GLY A 24 -46.95 21.45 29.59
CA GLY A 24 -47.68 22.66 29.22
C GLY A 24 -48.04 22.66 27.73
N HIS A 25 -49.35 22.70 27.44
CA HIS A 25 -49.94 22.87 26.11
C HIS A 25 -49.64 24.27 25.55
N HIS A 26 -49.09 24.36 24.33
CA HIS A 26 -49.21 25.56 23.49
C HIS A 26 -49.44 25.20 22.02
N GLY A 27 -50.33 25.97 21.40
CA GLY A 27 -51.02 25.67 20.16
C GLY A 27 -50.15 25.70 18.89
N HIS A 28 -50.52 24.85 17.95
CA HIS A 28 -50.02 24.84 16.59
C HIS A 28 -50.35 26.15 15.85
N LYS A 29 -49.32 26.90 15.46
CA LYS A 29 -49.38 27.82 14.33
C LYS A 29 -48.72 27.15 13.13
N SER A 30 -49.50 26.95 12.08
CA SER A 30 -49.10 26.43 10.78
C SER A 30 -48.16 27.41 10.07
N CYS A 31 -46.99 26.91 9.64
CA CYS A 31 -46.10 27.63 8.72
C CYS A 31 -46.58 27.43 7.28
N PRO A 32 -46.58 28.46 6.41
CA PRO A 32 -46.89 28.29 5.00
C PRO A 32 -45.75 27.61 4.25
N ALA A 33 -46.11 26.76 3.28
CA ALA A 33 -45.16 26.02 2.44
C ALA A 33 -44.35 26.96 1.52
N PRO A 34 -43.07 26.66 1.23
CA PRO A 34 -42.25 27.45 0.32
C PRO A 34 -42.71 27.27 -1.14
N SER A 35 -42.70 28.36 -1.91
CA SER A 35 -43.02 28.37 -3.33
C SER A 35 -41.94 27.65 -4.16
N PRO A 36 -42.31 26.98 -5.28
CA PRO A 36 -41.34 26.29 -6.12
C PRO A 36 -40.42 27.27 -6.86
N PRO A 37 -39.19 26.87 -7.18
CA PRO A 37 -38.24 27.71 -7.91
C PRO A 37 -38.67 27.90 -9.38
N PRO A 38 -38.30 29.03 -10.01
CA PRO A 38 -38.62 29.31 -11.41
C PRO A 38 -37.88 28.37 -12.38
N ALA A 39 -38.54 28.06 -13.49
CA ALA A 39 -38.00 27.19 -14.54
C ALA A 39 -36.77 27.82 -15.24
N PRO A 40 -35.79 27.00 -15.66
CA PRO A 40 -34.58 27.50 -16.32
C PRO A 40 -34.88 28.01 -17.74
N SER A 41 -34.21 29.10 -18.12
CA SER A 41 -34.29 29.69 -19.46
C SER A 41 -33.61 28.81 -20.52
N PRO A 42 -34.10 28.80 -21.78
CA PRO A 42 -33.52 27.98 -22.84
C PRO A 42 -32.13 28.49 -23.26
N SER A 43 -31.20 27.56 -23.45
CA SER A 43 -29.84 27.84 -23.92
C SER A 43 -29.83 28.32 -25.38
N PRO A 44 -28.96 29.28 -25.74
CA PRO A 44 -28.83 29.74 -27.13
C PRO A 44 -28.12 28.70 -28.00
N ALA A 45 -28.54 28.60 -29.26
CA ALA A 45 -28.00 27.70 -30.27
C ALA A 45 -26.52 28.02 -30.62
N PRO A 46 -25.72 27.02 -31.01
CA PRO A 46 -24.30 27.24 -31.30
C PRO A 46 -24.10 28.00 -32.62
N SER A 47 -23.22 29.00 -32.57
CA SER A 47 -22.72 29.76 -33.73
C SER A 47 -21.72 28.92 -34.53
N SER A 48 -21.87 28.93 -35.86
CA SER A 48 -20.96 28.27 -36.81
C SER A 48 -19.62 29.00 -36.87
N SER A 49 -18.53 28.26 -36.61
CA SER A 49 -17.16 28.76 -36.78
C SER A 49 -16.75 28.78 -38.27
N PRO A 50 -15.94 29.76 -38.73
CA PRO A 50 -15.43 29.76 -40.10
C PRO A 50 -14.28 28.75 -40.27
N ALA A 51 -14.20 28.15 -41.45
CA ALA A 51 -13.19 27.18 -41.85
C ALA A 51 -11.76 27.76 -41.86
N PRO A 52 -10.72 26.96 -41.52
CA PRO A 52 -9.34 27.42 -41.54
C PRO A 52 -8.77 27.44 -42.97
N SER A 53 -7.97 28.46 -43.26
CA SER A 53 -7.21 28.63 -44.51
C SER A 53 -6.06 27.61 -44.63
N PRO A 54 -5.61 27.25 -45.86
CA PRO A 54 -4.60 26.23 -46.07
C PRO A 54 -3.18 26.75 -45.72
N PRO A 55 -2.27 25.88 -45.23
CA PRO A 55 -0.91 26.28 -44.89
C PRO A 55 -0.03 26.44 -46.13
N SER A 56 0.82 27.46 -46.07
CA SER A 56 1.88 27.78 -47.03
C SER A 56 2.98 26.70 -47.04
N SER A 57 3.57 26.47 -48.21
CA SER A 57 4.62 25.50 -48.49
C SER A 57 5.92 25.77 -47.71
N ALA A 58 6.38 24.78 -46.95
CA ALA A 58 7.69 24.77 -46.31
C ALA A 58 8.79 24.24 -47.26
N PRO A 59 10.05 24.73 -47.14
CA PRO A 59 11.15 24.31 -48.01
C PRO A 59 11.76 22.95 -47.62
N ALA A 60 12.40 22.33 -48.61
CA ALA A 60 12.92 20.95 -48.61
C ALA A 60 13.97 20.63 -47.51
N PRO A 61 14.07 19.36 -47.06
CA PRO A 61 15.00 18.95 -46.01
C PRO A 61 16.43 18.72 -46.52
N SER A 62 17.40 19.12 -45.70
CA SER A 62 18.83 18.83 -45.86
C SER A 62 19.15 17.34 -45.61
N PRO A 63 20.25 16.79 -46.19
CA PRO A 63 20.58 15.36 -46.10
C PRO A 63 21.12 14.97 -44.69
N PRO A 64 20.94 13.71 -44.27
CA PRO A 64 21.32 13.27 -42.93
C PRO A 64 22.84 13.03 -42.78
N SER A 65 23.38 13.50 -41.66
CA SER A 65 24.72 13.18 -41.16
C SER A 65 24.82 11.71 -40.74
N SER A 66 25.88 11.04 -41.17
CA SER A 66 26.21 9.64 -40.85
C SER A 66 26.38 9.39 -39.35
N SER A 67 25.61 8.47 -38.78
CA SER A 67 25.86 7.90 -37.45
C SER A 67 26.88 6.75 -37.52
N PRO A 68 27.73 6.52 -36.49
CA PRO A 68 28.66 5.40 -36.46
C PRO A 68 27.93 4.07 -36.21
N ALA A 69 28.46 2.99 -36.81
CA ALA A 69 27.92 1.64 -36.75
C ALA A 69 27.90 1.03 -35.32
N PRO A 70 26.96 0.14 -35.01
CA PRO A 70 26.92 -0.57 -33.73
C PRO A 70 28.02 -1.64 -33.64
N ALA A 71 28.63 -1.77 -32.46
CA ALA A 71 29.62 -2.77 -32.13
C ALA A 71 29.02 -4.21 -32.15
N PRO A 72 29.82 -5.25 -32.45
CA PRO A 72 29.32 -6.62 -32.60
C PRO A 72 28.88 -7.23 -31.25
N PRO A 73 27.88 -8.12 -31.25
CA PRO A 73 27.37 -8.73 -30.01
C PRO A 73 28.41 -9.67 -29.41
N GLY A 74 28.83 -9.37 -28.19
CA GLY A 74 29.63 -10.27 -27.36
C GLY A 74 28.86 -11.56 -27.07
N LYS A 75 29.55 -12.70 -27.16
CA LYS A 75 29.02 -14.03 -26.83
C LYS A 75 28.39 -14.01 -25.43
N ALA A 76 27.07 -14.20 -25.37
CA ALA A 76 26.36 -14.46 -24.13
C ALA A 76 26.82 -15.82 -23.57
N THR A 77 27.68 -15.77 -22.55
CA THR A 77 27.87 -16.91 -21.65
C THR A 77 26.55 -17.14 -20.92
N SER A 78 25.92 -18.28 -21.22
CA SER A 78 24.76 -18.80 -20.51
C SER A 78 25.13 -19.00 -19.04
N LEU A 79 24.90 -17.98 -18.23
CA LEU A 79 24.74 -18.13 -16.79
C LEU A 79 23.37 -18.80 -16.63
N HIS A 80 23.35 -20.00 -16.05
CA HIS A 80 22.11 -20.59 -15.55
C HIS A 80 21.42 -19.56 -14.66
N ARG A 81 20.35 -18.97 -15.19
CA ARG A 81 19.46 -18.07 -14.47
C ARG A 81 18.77 -18.92 -13.41
N VAL A 82 19.33 -18.95 -12.20
CA VAL A 82 18.52 -19.22 -11.01
C VAL A 82 17.43 -18.15 -11.09
N ALA A 83 16.20 -18.56 -11.40
CA ALA A 83 15.06 -17.65 -11.38
C ALA A 83 15.11 -16.93 -10.02
N ASN A 84 15.02 -15.60 -10.02
CA ASN A 84 15.02 -14.79 -8.81
C ASN A 84 14.11 -15.47 -7.79
N GLY A 85 14.68 -16.00 -6.70
CA GLY A 85 13.89 -16.66 -5.67
C GLY A 85 12.87 -15.67 -5.13
N GLY A 86 11.66 -16.15 -4.84
CA GLY A 86 10.62 -15.28 -4.26
C GLY A 86 11.10 -14.68 -2.94
N GLN A 87 10.65 -13.45 -2.66
CA GLN A 87 11.00 -12.71 -1.46
C GLN A 87 9.96 -12.91 -0.37
N ASN A 88 10.39 -12.88 0.89
CA ASN A 88 9.51 -12.87 2.05
C ASN A 88 9.30 -11.44 2.57
N VAL A 89 8.05 -11.00 2.63
CA VAL A 89 7.63 -9.66 3.03
C VAL A 89 6.83 -9.71 4.33
N VAL A 90 7.15 -8.87 5.31
CA VAL A 90 6.46 -8.85 6.60
C VAL A 90 6.07 -7.43 6.98
N TYR A 91 4.79 -7.21 7.31
CA TYR A 91 4.34 -5.97 7.94
C TYR A 91 4.75 -5.91 9.41
N TRP A 92 5.19 -4.75 9.89
CA TRP A 92 5.59 -4.49 11.26
C TRP A 92 5.12 -3.10 11.71
N GLY A 93 4.62 -3.00 12.93
CA GLY A 93 4.45 -1.71 13.61
C GLY A 93 3.08 -1.45 14.25
N GLN A 94 2.16 -2.43 14.31
CA GLN A 94 0.76 -2.21 14.72
C GLN A 94 0.24 -3.14 15.82
N ASN A 95 1.05 -4.04 16.40
CA ASN A 95 0.59 -5.01 17.41
C ASN A 95 -0.70 -5.74 16.98
N GLY A 96 -0.70 -6.33 15.79
CA GLY A 96 -1.90 -6.91 15.17
C GLY A 96 -2.67 -7.84 16.12
N GLY A 97 -4.00 -7.69 16.21
CA GLY A 97 -4.87 -8.51 17.06
C GLY A 97 -4.49 -8.56 18.53
N ASN A 98 -3.85 -7.49 19.06
CA ASN A 98 -3.29 -7.38 20.41
C ASN A 98 -2.06 -8.28 20.66
N VAL A 99 -1.45 -8.85 19.62
CA VAL A 99 -0.18 -9.56 19.73
C VAL A 99 0.94 -8.54 19.68
N VAL A 100 1.65 -8.40 20.79
CA VAL A 100 2.77 -7.46 20.92
C VAL A 100 3.95 -7.94 20.09
N GLU A 101 4.42 -7.09 19.19
CA GLU A 101 5.62 -7.35 18.37
C GLU A 101 6.87 -6.87 19.11
N ASN A 102 8.04 -7.37 18.74
CA ASN A 102 9.30 -6.80 19.24
C ASN A 102 9.44 -5.35 18.74
N ASN A 103 9.57 -4.39 19.65
CA ASN A 103 9.70 -2.97 19.29
C ASN A 103 11.08 -2.64 18.68
N ASP A 104 12.08 -3.51 18.85
CA ASP A 104 13.34 -3.38 18.13
C ASP A 104 13.22 -4.00 16.72
N LEU A 105 12.99 -3.13 15.74
CA LEU A 105 12.89 -3.51 14.32
C LEU A 105 14.15 -4.28 13.84
N ALA A 106 15.34 -3.98 14.36
CA ALA A 106 16.59 -4.59 13.89
C ALA A 106 16.63 -6.11 14.15
N SER A 107 15.88 -6.60 15.14
CA SER A 107 15.74 -8.03 15.43
C SER A 107 15.16 -8.84 14.26
N TYR A 108 14.31 -8.21 13.45
CA TYR A 108 13.70 -8.81 12.24
C TYR A 108 14.62 -8.77 11.02
N CYS A 109 15.80 -8.16 11.14
CA CYS A 109 16.68 -7.88 10.02
C CYS A 109 17.99 -8.67 10.06
N THR A 110 18.02 -9.75 10.84
CA THR A 110 19.15 -10.70 10.85
C THR A 110 19.02 -11.68 9.69
N SER A 111 20.14 -12.27 9.24
CA SER A 111 20.08 -13.31 8.20
C SER A 111 19.23 -14.53 8.60
N ALA A 112 19.01 -14.73 9.90
CA ALA A 112 18.21 -15.83 10.44
C ALA A 112 16.71 -15.52 10.52
N SER A 113 16.28 -14.26 10.38
CA SER A 113 14.85 -13.91 10.47
C SER A 113 14.04 -14.44 9.28
N GLY A 114 14.71 -14.67 8.15
CA GLY A 114 14.08 -15.08 6.91
C GLY A 114 13.25 -13.98 6.24
N ILE A 115 13.52 -12.71 6.54
CA ILE A 115 12.76 -11.58 6.00
C ILE A 115 13.61 -10.83 4.97
N ASP A 116 13.06 -10.60 3.77
CA ASP A 116 13.73 -9.88 2.69
C ASP A 116 13.23 -8.42 2.57
N VAL A 117 11.98 -8.17 2.97
CA VAL A 117 11.34 -6.86 2.96
C VAL A 117 10.50 -6.69 4.23
N ILE A 118 10.67 -5.55 4.90
CA ILE A 118 9.78 -5.12 5.98
C ILE A 118 8.96 -3.93 5.50
N VAL A 119 7.67 -3.97 5.78
CA VAL A 119 6.74 -2.87 5.54
C VAL A 119 6.37 -2.22 6.88
N LEU A 120 6.74 -0.95 7.06
CA LEU A 120 6.50 -0.16 8.26
C LEU A 120 5.07 0.39 8.27
N ALA A 121 4.28 -0.03 9.25
CA ALA A 121 2.86 0.29 9.38
C ALA A 121 2.61 1.22 10.58
N PHE A 122 2.02 2.42 10.46
CA PHE A 122 1.54 3.11 9.26
C PHE A 122 1.63 4.64 9.40
N LEU A 123 1.66 5.33 8.26
CA LEU A 123 1.14 6.69 8.15
C LEU A 123 -0.34 6.64 7.75
N TYR A 124 -1.24 6.89 8.70
CA TYR A 124 -2.69 6.69 8.55
C TYR A 124 -3.51 8.01 8.53
N GLU A 125 -2.87 9.18 8.53
CA GLU A 125 -3.57 10.48 8.47
C GLU A 125 -2.93 11.44 7.44
N TYR A 126 -3.70 11.81 6.41
CA TYR A 126 -3.33 12.74 5.32
C TYR A 126 -4.51 13.09 4.39
N GLY A 127 -4.34 14.07 3.51
CA GLY A 127 -5.38 14.53 2.59
C GLY A 127 -6.42 15.44 3.24
N ASN A 128 -7.45 15.86 2.49
CA ASN A 128 -8.47 16.81 2.94
C ASN A 128 -7.90 18.10 3.58
N GLY A 129 -6.82 18.64 3.01
CA GLY A 129 -6.08 19.80 3.51
C GLY A 129 -4.83 19.45 4.32
N VAL A 130 -4.67 18.20 4.77
CA VAL A 130 -3.46 17.73 5.47
C VAL A 130 -2.44 17.22 4.45
N SER A 131 -1.39 17.99 4.20
CA SER A 131 -0.40 17.67 3.16
C SER A 131 0.80 16.85 3.66
N ILE A 132 0.96 16.69 4.97
CA ILE A 132 2.03 15.89 5.59
C ILE A 132 1.41 14.62 6.15
N ALA A 133 1.84 13.47 5.64
CA ALA A 133 1.37 12.19 6.13
C ALA A 133 1.93 11.88 7.52
N SER A 134 1.04 11.46 8.41
CA SER A 134 1.29 11.33 9.84
C SER A 134 0.70 10.02 10.38
N GLY A 135 1.13 9.60 11.57
CA GLY A 135 0.73 8.32 12.14
C GLY A 135 1.68 7.83 13.22
N THR A 136 1.64 6.52 13.48
CA THR A 136 2.49 5.84 14.46
C THR A 136 3.06 4.59 13.83
N ILE A 137 4.36 4.36 14.02
CA ILE A 137 5.09 3.22 13.49
C ILE A 137 5.80 2.53 14.65
N GLY A 138 5.45 1.26 14.87
CA GLY A 138 5.90 0.54 16.06
C GLY A 138 5.22 1.06 17.32
N GLN A 139 5.79 0.76 18.48
CA GLN A 139 5.20 1.08 19.77
C GLN A 139 5.64 2.46 20.29
N SER A 140 6.54 3.16 19.58
CA SER A 140 7.25 4.32 20.13
C SER A 140 7.31 5.53 19.20
N CYS A 141 7.50 5.35 17.88
CA CYS A 141 7.65 6.46 16.95
C CYS A 141 6.29 7.02 16.52
N SER A 142 5.97 8.23 16.95
CA SER A 142 4.80 8.99 16.49
C SER A 142 5.22 10.15 15.61
N ILE A 143 4.41 10.46 14.60
CA ILE A 143 4.67 11.51 13.61
C ILE A 143 3.42 12.38 13.58
N SER A 144 3.58 13.69 13.81
CA SER A 144 2.46 14.64 13.81
C SER A 144 2.06 15.06 12.39
N THR A 145 0.91 15.73 12.26
CA THR A 145 0.46 16.37 11.01
C THR A 145 1.32 17.56 10.57
N SER A 146 2.28 18.00 11.40
CA SER A 146 3.34 18.93 10.99
C SER A 146 4.61 18.22 10.50
N GLY A 147 4.66 16.90 10.56
CA GLY A 147 5.81 16.07 10.16
C GLY A 147 6.84 15.86 11.26
N GLU A 148 6.62 16.37 12.47
CA GLU A 148 7.58 16.22 13.56
C GLU A 148 7.50 14.81 14.13
N GLY A 149 8.64 14.13 14.18
CA GLY A 149 8.78 12.80 14.77
C GLY A 149 9.08 12.88 16.27
N GLN A 150 8.42 12.05 17.07
CA GLN A 150 8.71 11.86 18.49
C GLN A 150 9.15 10.42 18.72
N GLN A 151 10.30 10.26 19.41
CA GLN A 151 10.88 8.95 19.75
C GLN A 151 11.17 8.03 18.54
N CYS A 152 11.53 8.63 17.40
CA CYS A 152 11.81 7.89 16.16
C CYS A 152 13.31 7.56 15.96
N ALA A 153 14.19 7.92 16.89
CA ALA A 153 15.64 7.76 16.75
C ALA A 153 16.08 6.29 16.73
N ASP A 154 15.49 5.46 17.59
CA ASP A 154 15.81 4.02 17.65
C ASP A 154 15.31 3.31 16.39
N LEU A 155 14.09 3.64 15.93
CA LEU A 155 13.55 3.15 14.67
C LEU A 155 14.43 3.56 13.48
N ALA A 156 14.89 4.82 13.42
CA ALA A 156 15.80 5.27 12.36
C ALA A 156 17.11 4.46 12.33
N THR A 157 17.70 4.20 13.50
CA THR A 157 18.91 3.37 13.63
C THR A 157 18.66 1.93 13.20
N ALA A 158 17.49 1.38 13.54
CA ALA A 158 17.10 0.03 13.14
C ALA A 158 16.87 -0.06 11.62
N ILE A 159 16.26 0.94 10.98
CA ILE A 159 16.09 1.00 9.51
C ILE A 159 17.45 0.93 8.81
N ASP A 160 18.43 1.71 9.25
CA ASP A 160 19.78 1.68 8.69
C ASP A 160 20.46 0.32 8.89
N THR A 161 20.25 -0.30 10.06
CA THR A 161 20.73 -1.67 10.34
C THR A 161 20.11 -2.68 9.37
N CYS A 162 18.79 -2.63 9.17
CA CYS A 162 18.09 -3.50 8.24
C CYS A 162 18.61 -3.39 6.82
N LYS A 163 18.75 -2.15 6.34
CA LYS A 163 19.28 -1.88 5.00
C LYS A 163 20.72 -2.37 4.85
N SER A 164 21.55 -2.21 5.88
CA SER A 164 22.93 -2.72 5.87
C SER A 164 23.02 -4.25 5.81
N ASN A 165 22.00 -4.94 6.33
CA ASN A 165 21.85 -6.40 6.27
C ASN A 165 21.14 -6.88 4.99
N GLY A 166 20.84 -5.98 4.05
CA GLY A 166 20.19 -6.32 2.77
C GLY A 166 18.67 -6.44 2.83
N VAL A 167 18.04 -6.14 3.98
CA VAL A 167 16.58 -6.13 4.13
C VAL A 167 16.05 -4.79 3.62
N LYS A 168 15.10 -4.83 2.69
CA LYS A 168 14.44 -3.62 2.20
C LYS A 168 13.44 -3.13 3.24
N VAL A 169 13.40 -1.82 3.49
CA VAL A 169 12.42 -1.23 4.41
C VAL A 169 11.51 -0.27 3.63
N ILE A 170 10.21 -0.54 3.62
CA ILE A 170 9.19 0.19 2.87
C ILE A 170 8.23 0.86 3.84
N LEU A 171 7.89 2.13 3.64
CA LEU A 171 6.98 2.87 4.52
C LEU A 171 5.54 2.78 4.01
N SER A 172 4.61 2.29 4.81
CA SER A 172 3.22 2.12 4.39
C SER A 172 2.31 3.28 4.77
N LEU A 173 1.47 3.66 3.80
CA LEU A 173 0.39 4.62 3.95
C LEU A 173 -0.95 3.89 3.98
N GLY A 174 -1.83 4.33 4.87
CA GLY A 174 -3.20 3.83 4.98
C GLY A 174 -3.40 2.92 6.18
N GLY A 175 -3.79 1.67 5.91
CA GLY A 175 -4.23 0.66 6.89
C GLY A 175 -5.74 0.72 7.18
N ALA A 176 -6.24 -0.32 7.85
CA ALA A 176 -7.67 -0.51 8.14
C ALA A 176 -8.36 0.62 8.93
N VAL A 177 -7.60 1.41 9.69
CA VAL A 177 -8.09 2.54 10.48
C VAL A 177 -7.25 3.77 10.16
N GLY A 178 -7.90 4.90 9.90
CA GLY A 178 -7.21 6.15 9.62
C GLY A 178 -8.12 7.24 9.09
N ALA A 179 -7.54 8.41 8.86
CA ALA A 179 -8.19 9.57 8.26
C ALA A 179 -7.42 9.98 7.01
N TYR A 180 -7.66 9.26 5.91
CA TYR A 180 -7.00 9.53 4.65
C TYR A 180 -7.97 9.52 3.46
N SER A 181 -7.89 10.55 2.64
CA SER A 181 -8.61 10.68 1.36
C SER A 181 -8.03 11.86 0.58
N LEU A 182 -7.75 11.67 -0.70
CA LEU A 182 -7.23 12.72 -1.56
C LEU A 182 -8.38 13.52 -2.20
N GLY A 183 -8.30 14.85 -2.14
CA GLY A 183 -9.33 15.76 -2.65
C GLY A 183 -9.03 16.35 -4.03
N SER A 184 -7.75 16.41 -4.44
CA SER A 184 -7.35 16.98 -5.74
C SER A 184 -6.01 16.44 -6.22
N ARG A 185 -5.73 16.65 -7.51
CA ARG A 185 -4.41 16.38 -8.10
C ARG A 185 -3.29 17.16 -7.39
N GLN A 186 -3.51 18.45 -7.13
CA GLN A 186 -2.51 19.33 -6.51
C GLN A 186 -2.17 18.88 -5.10
N GLU A 187 -3.18 18.48 -4.32
CA GLU A 187 -2.97 17.90 -3.00
C GLU A 187 -2.18 16.59 -3.08
N ALA A 188 -2.56 15.69 -3.98
CA ALA A 188 -1.88 14.42 -4.20
C ALA A 188 -0.39 14.61 -4.59
N GLU A 189 -0.10 15.54 -5.50
CA GLU A 189 1.27 15.90 -5.87
C GLU A 189 2.04 16.54 -4.70
N THR A 190 1.38 17.35 -3.86
CA THR A 190 2.02 17.96 -2.69
C THR A 190 2.39 16.90 -1.65
N ILE A 191 1.46 16.00 -1.32
CA ILE A 191 1.71 14.88 -0.40
C ILE A 191 2.83 13.99 -0.95
N GLY A 192 2.79 13.66 -2.24
CA GLY A 192 3.83 12.85 -2.89
C GLY A 192 5.22 13.49 -2.80
N GLN A 193 5.32 14.81 -2.93
CA GLN A 193 6.58 15.53 -2.74
C GLN A 193 7.03 15.52 -1.27
N ASN A 194 6.12 15.79 -0.33
CA ASN A 194 6.44 15.79 1.09
C ASN A 194 6.92 14.42 1.58
N LEU A 195 6.34 13.32 1.08
CA LEU A 195 6.78 11.96 1.38
C LEU A 195 8.23 11.71 0.91
N TRP A 196 8.58 12.16 -0.30
CA TRP A 196 9.95 12.08 -0.79
C TRP A 196 10.90 12.91 0.08
N ASP A 197 10.53 14.15 0.37
CA ASP A 197 11.38 15.09 1.11
C ASP A 197 11.56 14.69 2.58
N ALA A 198 10.58 13.99 3.18
CA ALA A 198 10.65 13.48 4.55
C ALA A 198 11.38 12.14 4.68
N TYR A 199 11.16 11.21 3.74
CA TYR A 199 11.57 9.80 3.90
C TYR A 199 12.46 9.23 2.79
N GLY A 200 12.57 9.93 1.65
CA GLY A 200 13.55 9.62 0.60
C GLY A 200 14.93 10.19 0.94
N LYS A 201 15.93 9.87 0.11
CA LYS A 201 17.25 10.52 0.20
C LYS A 201 17.24 11.83 -0.56
N SER A 202 16.54 12.82 -0.02
CA SER A 202 16.48 14.18 -0.54
C SER A 202 17.57 15.08 0.05
N ALA A 203 17.81 16.22 -0.59
CA ALA A 203 18.58 17.30 0.05
C ALA A 203 17.81 17.83 1.27
N ALA A 204 18.53 18.33 2.27
CA ALA A 204 17.90 18.99 3.42
C ALA A 204 16.99 20.14 2.94
N GLY A 205 15.77 20.17 3.44
CA GLY A 205 14.74 21.12 3.04
C GLY A 205 13.90 21.58 4.23
N SER A 206 12.75 22.21 3.95
CA SER A 206 11.83 22.72 4.97
C SER A 206 10.86 21.67 5.52
N VAL A 207 10.76 20.50 4.90
CA VAL A 207 9.91 19.40 5.36
C VAL A 207 10.61 18.69 6.52
N PRO A 208 9.99 18.57 7.71
CA PRO A 208 10.56 17.82 8.82
C PRO A 208 10.82 16.36 8.46
N ARG A 209 11.90 15.80 9.01
CA ARG A 209 12.34 14.43 8.74
C ARG A 209 12.29 13.60 10.03
N PRO A 210 11.24 12.79 10.26
CA PRO A 210 11.10 11.98 11.47
C PRO A 210 12.28 11.04 11.73
N PHE A 211 12.92 10.55 10.67
CA PHE A 211 14.07 9.65 10.76
C PHE A 211 15.42 10.36 10.56
N GLY A 212 15.45 11.69 10.64
CA GLY A 212 16.66 12.49 10.37
C GLY A 212 17.24 12.18 8.99
N LYS A 213 18.51 11.76 8.93
CA LYS A 213 19.20 11.41 7.67
C LYS A 213 18.83 10.04 7.11
N THR A 214 18.23 9.17 7.92
CA THR A 214 17.81 7.83 7.50
C THR A 214 16.68 7.97 6.47
N PHE A 215 16.66 7.05 5.51
CA PHE A 215 15.69 7.04 4.42
C PHE A 215 15.24 5.61 4.10
N VAL A 216 14.02 5.46 3.61
CA VAL A 216 13.42 4.15 3.29
C VAL A 216 13.74 3.72 1.86
N ASN A 217 13.51 2.44 1.55
CA ASN A 217 13.61 1.90 0.20
C ASN A 217 12.35 2.14 -0.64
N GLY A 218 11.27 2.69 -0.10
CA GLY A 218 10.06 2.89 -0.87
C GLY A 218 8.83 3.22 -0.04
N TRP A 219 7.70 3.27 -0.74
CA TRP A 219 6.39 3.57 -0.18
C TRP A 219 5.40 2.47 -0.57
N ASP A 220 4.67 2.00 0.44
CA ASP A 220 3.57 1.06 0.32
C ASP A 220 2.24 1.79 0.42
N PHE A 221 1.26 1.35 -0.37
CA PHE A 221 -0.09 1.87 -0.38
C PHE A 221 -1.04 0.75 0.06
N ASP A 222 -1.39 0.73 1.33
CA ASP A 222 -2.39 -0.17 1.92
C ASP A 222 -3.69 0.61 2.10
N ILE A 223 -4.35 0.88 0.97
CA ILE A 223 -5.51 1.78 0.95
C ILE A 223 -6.78 0.95 1.11
N GLU A 224 -7.42 1.07 2.27
CA GLU A 224 -8.63 0.33 2.63
C GLU A 224 -9.92 1.18 2.61
N ALA A 225 -9.83 2.38 2.03
CA ALA A 225 -10.95 3.29 1.82
C ALA A 225 -11.05 3.71 0.34
N ASN A 226 -12.27 3.89 -0.17
CA ASN A 226 -12.49 4.16 -1.59
C ASN A 226 -12.52 5.66 -1.97
N SER A 227 -12.53 6.55 -0.99
CA SER A 227 -12.64 8.00 -1.21
C SER A 227 -11.33 8.58 -1.74
N GLY A 228 -11.39 9.30 -2.86
CA GLY A 228 -10.25 10.01 -3.43
C GLY A 228 -9.31 9.16 -4.29
N ASN A 229 -9.66 7.88 -4.54
CA ASN A 229 -8.85 6.92 -5.27
C ASN A 229 -8.33 7.40 -6.63
N GLN A 230 -9.12 8.20 -7.35
CA GLN A 230 -8.75 8.75 -8.64
C GLN A 230 -7.51 9.64 -8.62
N TYR A 231 -7.08 10.14 -7.45
CA TYR A 231 -5.95 11.05 -7.31
C TYR A 231 -4.63 10.38 -6.92
N TYR A 232 -4.64 9.13 -6.43
CA TYR A 232 -3.40 8.45 -6.01
C TYR A 232 -2.41 8.27 -7.16
N GLN A 233 -2.88 8.18 -8.41
CA GLN A 233 -2.00 8.16 -9.58
C GLN A 233 -1.06 9.37 -9.64
N TYR A 234 -1.51 10.55 -9.20
CA TYR A 234 -0.68 11.75 -9.19
C TYR A 234 0.32 11.77 -8.04
N LEU A 235 -0.08 11.26 -6.87
CA LEU A 235 0.81 11.07 -5.72
C LEU A 235 1.94 10.08 -6.08
N ILE A 236 1.58 8.91 -6.60
CA ILE A 236 2.53 7.87 -7.01
C ILE A 236 3.45 8.36 -8.13
N ALA A 237 2.89 9.02 -9.16
CA ALA A 237 3.69 9.60 -10.22
C ALA A 237 4.67 10.66 -9.70
N LYS A 238 4.26 11.47 -8.72
CA LYS A 238 5.14 12.46 -8.08
C LYS A 238 6.29 11.77 -7.34
N LEU A 239 6.01 10.77 -6.50
CA LEU A 239 7.05 10.00 -5.82
C LEU A 239 8.06 9.42 -6.81
N ARG A 240 7.57 8.70 -7.83
CA ARG A 240 8.43 8.11 -8.86
C ARG A 240 9.29 9.14 -9.59
N SER A 241 8.74 10.32 -9.87
CA SER A 241 9.49 11.38 -10.55
C SER A 241 10.74 11.83 -9.79
N ASN A 242 10.76 11.63 -8.46
CA ASN A 242 11.89 11.98 -7.63
C ASN A 242 13.00 10.90 -7.61
N PHE A 243 12.73 9.64 -8.00
CA PHE A 243 13.70 8.55 -7.87
C PHE A 243 14.98 8.81 -8.68
N ALA A 244 14.86 9.45 -9.84
CA ALA A 244 16.00 9.80 -10.69
C ALA A 244 16.95 10.85 -10.05
N SER A 245 16.52 11.54 -9.00
CA SER A 245 17.39 12.49 -8.26
C SER A 245 18.43 11.80 -7.37
N ASP A 246 18.27 10.51 -7.09
CA ASP A 246 19.20 9.69 -6.32
C ASP A 246 19.48 8.35 -7.02
N PRO A 247 20.20 8.37 -8.16
CA PRO A 247 20.43 7.18 -8.98
C PRO A 247 21.32 6.12 -8.31
N ALA A 248 21.91 6.43 -7.15
CA ALA A 248 22.72 5.50 -6.38
C ALA A 248 21.87 4.54 -5.53
N ASN A 249 20.56 4.78 -5.40
CA ASN A 249 19.65 3.95 -4.62
C ASN A 249 18.43 3.55 -5.47
N THR A 250 17.92 2.35 -5.20
CA THR A 250 16.68 1.88 -5.82
C THR A 250 15.53 2.12 -4.85
N TYR A 251 14.44 2.69 -5.39
CA TYR A 251 13.19 2.94 -4.67
C TYR A 251 12.06 2.12 -5.25
N TYR A 252 11.11 1.73 -4.39
CA TYR A 252 9.97 0.88 -4.75
C TYR A 252 8.64 1.58 -4.41
N ILE A 253 7.64 1.34 -5.26
CA ILE A 253 6.23 1.60 -4.98
C ILE A 253 5.52 0.26 -4.86
N THR A 254 4.93 -0.01 -3.71
CA THR A 254 4.20 -1.26 -3.45
C THR A 254 2.75 -0.96 -3.07
N GLY A 255 1.87 -1.95 -3.22
CA GLY A 255 0.48 -1.80 -2.79
C GLY A 255 -0.07 -3.11 -2.25
N ALA A 256 -1.06 -3.02 -1.37
CA ALA A 256 -1.65 -4.17 -0.70
C ALA A 256 -3.14 -4.32 -1.03
N PRO A 257 -3.53 -4.54 -2.30
CA PRO A 257 -4.95 -4.73 -2.63
C PRO A 257 -5.49 -6.00 -1.98
N GLN A 258 -6.77 -6.01 -1.59
CA GLN A 258 -7.46 -7.25 -1.23
C GLN A 258 -7.65 -8.16 -2.45
N CYS A 259 -8.00 -9.43 -2.29
CA CYS A 259 -8.15 -10.33 -3.44
C CYS A 259 -9.31 -10.09 -4.42
N PRO A 260 -10.45 -9.42 -4.10
CA PRO A 260 -11.54 -9.23 -5.06
C PRO A 260 -11.11 -8.49 -6.33
N ILE A 261 -11.73 -8.80 -7.48
CA ILE A 261 -11.52 -8.07 -8.75
C ILE A 261 -12.89 -7.70 -9.35
N PRO A 262 -13.16 -6.41 -9.63
CA PRO A 262 -12.34 -5.26 -9.26
C PRO A 262 -12.24 -5.09 -7.73
N GLU A 263 -11.05 -4.83 -7.23
CA GLU A 263 -10.80 -4.56 -5.82
C GLU A 263 -11.42 -3.19 -5.43
N PRO A 264 -12.21 -3.11 -4.34
CA PRO A 264 -13.04 -1.94 -4.04
C PRO A 264 -12.28 -0.64 -3.74
N ASN A 265 -11.06 -0.69 -3.24
CA ASN A 265 -10.31 0.45 -2.72
C ASN A 265 -9.05 0.80 -3.54
N MET A 266 -8.50 -0.14 -4.28
CA MET A 266 -7.20 -0.06 -4.91
C MET A 266 -7.22 -0.40 -6.39
N ASN A 267 -8.31 -0.98 -6.94
CA ASN A 267 -8.30 -1.37 -8.35
C ASN A 267 -8.03 -0.18 -9.28
N GLN A 268 -8.65 0.97 -9.04
CA GLN A 268 -8.36 2.18 -9.80
C GLN A 268 -6.90 2.63 -9.62
N ILE A 269 -6.38 2.57 -8.40
CA ILE A 269 -5.02 3.00 -8.07
C ILE A 269 -4.00 2.12 -8.80
N VAL A 270 -4.14 0.79 -8.68
CA VAL A 270 -3.25 -0.22 -9.28
C VAL A 270 -3.28 -0.18 -10.81
N THR A 271 -4.45 0.04 -11.41
CA THR A 271 -4.59 0.05 -12.88
C THR A 271 -4.20 1.38 -13.54
N THR A 272 -3.99 2.44 -12.78
CA THR A 272 -3.61 3.78 -13.31
C THR A 272 -2.21 4.24 -12.88
N SER A 273 -1.56 3.51 -11.98
CA SER A 273 -0.23 3.85 -11.44
C SER A 273 0.77 2.73 -11.70
N GLN A 274 2.07 3.03 -11.59
CA GLN A 274 3.14 2.06 -11.77
C GLN A 274 3.59 1.50 -10.40
N PHE A 275 3.20 0.28 -10.09
CA PHE A 275 3.67 -0.48 -8.92
C PHE A 275 4.82 -1.41 -9.30
N ASP A 276 5.75 -1.63 -8.37
CA ASP A 276 6.80 -2.64 -8.47
C ASP A 276 6.33 -3.96 -7.84
N TYR A 277 5.67 -3.91 -6.68
CA TYR A 277 5.12 -5.08 -5.99
C TYR A 277 3.64 -4.91 -5.66
N LEU A 278 2.87 -5.99 -5.76
CA LEU A 278 1.50 -6.08 -5.27
C LEU A 278 1.41 -7.19 -4.23
N PHE A 279 1.18 -6.81 -2.99
CA PHE A 279 0.97 -7.68 -1.84
C PHE A 279 -0.50 -8.08 -1.73
N VAL A 280 -0.99 -8.87 -2.69
CA VAL A 280 -2.42 -9.20 -2.77
C VAL A 280 -2.85 -9.98 -1.52
N GLN A 281 -3.76 -9.41 -0.74
CA GLN A 281 -4.26 -10.01 0.51
C GLN A 281 -5.24 -11.13 0.18
N PHE A 282 -4.76 -12.39 0.17
CA PHE A 282 -5.59 -13.58 -0.07
C PHE A 282 -6.25 -14.09 1.22
N TYR A 283 -6.79 -13.18 2.02
CA TYR A 283 -7.52 -13.44 3.26
C TYR A 283 -8.69 -12.44 3.42
N ASN A 284 -9.57 -12.69 4.40
CA ASN A 284 -10.76 -11.88 4.71
C ASN A 284 -11.85 -11.79 3.62
N ASN A 285 -11.66 -12.42 2.46
CA ASN A 285 -12.54 -12.32 1.31
C ASN A 285 -12.89 -13.72 0.76
N PRO A 286 -14.00 -14.34 1.21
CA PRO A 286 -14.43 -15.64 0.71
C PRO A 286 -14.58 -15.65 -0.81
N GLY A 287 -14.11 -16.72 -1.45
CA GLY A 287 -14.19 -16.90 -2.91
C GLY A 287 -12.92 -16.48 -3.67
N CYS A 288 -12.02 -15.74 -3.05
CA CYS A 288 -10.68 -15.48 -3.60
C CYS A 288 -9.54 -15.65 -2.59
N SER A 289 -9.84 -16.03 -1.34
CA SER A 289 -8.86 -16.24 -0.27
C SER A 289 -8.31 -17.67 -0.22
N VAL A 290 -7.28 -17.89 0.60
CA VAL A 290 -6.59 -19.18 0.76
C VAL A 290 -7.42 -20.30 1.39
N ASP A 291 -8.60 -19.98 1.93
CA ASP A 291 -9.59 -20.95 2.39
C ASP A 291 -10.35 -21.64 1.24
N GLY A 292 -10.03 -21.28 -0.01
CA GLY A 292 -10.42 -21.92 -1.25
C GLY A 292 -9.34 -21.76 -2.32
N THR A 293 -9.75 -21.57 -3.57
CA THR A 293 -8.82 -21.28 -4.68
C THR A 293 -8.59 -19.78 -4.78
N ILE A 294 -7.33 -19.35 -4.65
CA ILE A 294 -6.97 -17.95 -4.86
C ILE A 294 -7.10 -17.55 -6.33
N ASN A 295 -7.44 -16.29 -6.60
CA ASN A 295 -7.61 -15.75 -7.95
C ASN A 295 -6.33 -15.08 -8.49
N TYR A 296 -5.15 -15.67 -8.21
CA TYR A 296 -3.84 -15.14 -8.61
C TYR A 296 -3.74 -14.79 -10.11
N ASP A 297 -4.18 -15.70 -10.99
CA ASP A 297 -4.12 -15.45 -12.44
C ASP A 297 -5.05 -14.32 -12.90
N ALA A 298 -6.16 -14.10 -12.19
CA ALA A 298 -7.04 -12.97 -12.47
C ALA A 298 -6.37 -11.65 -12.09
N TRP A 299 -5.59 -11.62 -11.00
CA TRP A 299 -4.77 -10.45 -10.63
C TRP A 299 -3.72 -10.13 -11.68
N LYS A 300 -3.02 -11.15 -12.20
CA LYS A 300 -2.07 -11.02 -13.30
C LYS A 300 -2.74 -10.44 -14.55
N GLN A 301 -3.92 -10.93 -14.90
CA GLN A 301 -4.70 -10.41 -16.04
C GLN A 301 -5.16 -8.97 -15.82
N ASN A 302 -5.57 -8.62 -14.60
CA ASN A 302 -6.07 -7.28 -14.24
C ASN A 302 -5.03 -6.18 -14.49
N ILE A 303 -3.74 -6.48 -14.28
CA ILE A 303 -2.64 -5.51 -14.44
C ILE A 303 -1.90 -5.61 -15.79
N ALA A 304 -2.16 -6.64 -16.59
CA ALA A 304 -1.37 -6.96 -17.79
C ALA A 304 -1.31 -5.82 -18.83
N ASN A 305 -2.32 -4.96 -18.90
CA ASN A 305 -2.41 -3.84 -19.85
C ASN A 305 -2.41 -2.47 -19.15
N THR A 306 -1.78 -2.39 -17.98
CA THR A 306 -1.71 -1.17 -17.17
C THR A 306 -0.26 -0.74 -16.96
N PRO A 307 0.00 0.44 -16.36
CA PRO A 307 1.36 0.83 -15.99
C PRO A 307 2.02 -0.15 -14.99
N SER A 308 1.23 -0.99 -14.30
CA SER A 308 1.70 -2.03 -13.38
C SER A 308 1.89 -3.40 -14.02
N SER A 309 1.93 -3.51 -15.35
CA SER A 309 2.07 -4.79 -16.07
C SER A 309 3.33 -5.60 -15.72
N ASN A 310 4.36 -4.97 -15.16
CA ASN A 310 5.58 -5.63 -14.70
C ASN A 310 5.65 -5.80 -13.17
N ALA A 311 4.59 -5.48 -12.43
CA ALA A 311 4.59 -5.62 -10.98
C ALA A 311 4.67 -7.10 -10.59
N SER A 312 5.50 -7.42 -9.61
CA SER A 312 5.53 -8.76 -9.02
C SER A 312 4.36 -8.94 -8.06
N ILE A 313 3.66 -10.06 -8.15
CA ILE A 313 2.50 -10.40 -7.33
C ILE A 313 2.95 -11.33 -6.21
N PHE A 314 2.67 -10.94 -4.98
CA PHE A 314 2.96 -11.70 -3.78
C PHE A 314 1.68 -12.34 -3.25
N ILE A 315 1.81 -13.53 -2.67
CA ILE A 315 0.71 -14.19 -1.97
C ILE A 315 0.68 -13.65 -0.54
N GLY A 316 -0.26 -12.74 -0.26
CA GLY A 316 -0.50 -12.20 1.07
C GLY A 316 -1.29 -13.17 1.96
N VAL A 317 -0.73 -13.53 3.12
CA VAL A 317 -1.33 -14.47 4.08
C VAL A 317 -1.27 -13.95 5.53
N PRO A 318 -2.20 -14.37 6.41
CA PRO A 318 -2.03 -14.18 7.84
C PRO A 318 -0.87 -15.01 8.38
N ALA A 319 -0.07 -14.45 9.29
CA ALA A 319 1.10 -15.13 9.88
C ALA A 319 0.74 -16.08 11.04
N ALA A 320 -0.50 -16.08 11.50
CA ALA A 320 -1.01 -16.95 12.56
C ALA A 320 -2.53 -17.19 12.39
N PRO A 321 -3.13 -18.18 13.09
CA PRO A 321 -4.58 -18.42 13.03
C PRO A 321 -5.44 -17.18 13.32
N LEU A 322 -5.03 -16.31 14.24
CA LEU A 322 -5.77 -15.08 14.55
C LEU A 322 -5.30 -13.87 13.73
N GLY A 323 -4.35 -14.06 12.81
CA GLY A 323 -3.70 -12.98 12.07
C GLY A 323 -4.66 -12.15 11.21
N ALA A 324 -5.66 -12.81 10.60
CA ALA A 324 -6.52 -12.16 9.61
C ALA A 324 -7.51 -11.14 10.21
N THR A 325 -8.12 -11.49 11.35
CA THR A 325 -9.23 -10.71 11.95
C THR A 325 -9.06 -10.44 13.45
N GLY A 326 -8.01 -10.98 14.08
CA GLY A 326 -7.85 -10.99 15.54
C GLY A 326 -8.82 -11.93 16.27
N THR A 327 -9.61 -12.72 15.56
CA THR A 327 -10.66 -13.59 16.13
C THR A 327 -10.67 -14.97 15.48
N GLN A 328 -11.34 -15.93 16.12
CA GLN A 328 -11.37 -17.33 15.64
C GLN A 328 -11.99 -17.48 14.25
N SER A 329 -12.86 -16.56 13.82
CA SER A 329 -13.42 -16.59 12.46
C SER A 329 -12.36 -16.36 11.38
N GLY A 330 -11.25 -15.69 11.71
CA GLY A 330 -10.12 -15.46 10.81
C GLY A 330 -9.24 -16.69 10.59
N ALA A 331 -9.30 -17.69 11.48
CA ALA A 331 -8.45 -18.88 11.43
C ALA A 331 -8.61 -19.72 10.17
N ARG A 332 -9.75 -19.59 9.48
CA ARG A 332 -9.97 -20.21 8.17
C ARG A 332 -8.99 -19.72 7.09
N TYR A 333 -8.47 -18.50 7.23
CA TYR A 333 -7.56 -17.87 6.27
C TYR A 333 -6.08 -18.10 6.60
N TYR A 334 -5.77 -18.82 7.67
CA TYR A 334 -4.41 -19.22 7.98
C TYR A 334 -4.08 -20.55 7.31
N LEU A 335 -2.89 -20.63 6.72
CA LEU A 335 -2.36 -21.87 6.17
C LEU A 335 -1.35 -22.47 7.14
N GLN A 336 -1.42 -23.78 7.37
CA GLN A 336 -0.28 -24.48 7.98
C GLN A 336 0.92 -24.43 7.03
N PRO A 337 2.18 -24.48 7.53
CA PRO A 337 3.37 -24.37 6.68
C PRO A 337 3.40 -25.31 5.47
N SER A 338 2.95 -26.56 5.61
CA SER A 338 2.85 -27.52 4.50
C SER A 338 1.81 -27.12 3.43
N ALA A 339 0.71 -26.49 3.83
CA ALA A 339 -0.30 -25.96 2.92
C ALA A 339 0.20 -24.69 2.23
N LEU A 340 0.94 -23.83 2.93
CA LEU A 340 1.63 -22.69 2.34
C LEU A 340 2.64 -23.17 1.28
N ALA A 341 3.48 -24.17 1.59
CA ALA A 341 4.40 -24.77 0.62
C ALA A 341 3.69 -25.31 -0.63
N SER A 342 2.59 -26.03 -0.42
CA SER A 342 1.75 -26.54 -1.50
C SER A 342 1.15 -25.43 -2.35
N LEU A 343 0.75 -24.31 -1.76
CA LEU A 343 0.24 -23.15 -2.50
C LEU A 343 1.36 -22.44 -3.27
N THR A 344 2.49 -22.17 -2.62
CA THR A 344 3.65 -21.49 -3.21
C THR A 344 4.21 -22.24 -4.41
N SER A 345 4.31 -23.57 -4.33
CA SER A 345 4.80 -24.40 -5.45
C SER A 345 3.97 -24.29 -6.73
N LYS A 346 2.68 -23.94 -6.63
CA LYS A 346 1.82 -23.73 -7.82
C LYS A 346 2.24 -22.53 -8.66
N TYR A 347 2.86 -21.53 -8.04
CA TYR A 347 3.18 -20.25 -8.68
C TYR A 347 4.68 -19.94 -8.74
N ALA A 348 5.53 -20.73 -8.07
CA ALA A 348 6.98 -20.49 -7.96
C ALA A 348 7.71 -20.37 -9.31
N SER A 349 7.17 -20.95 -10.39
CA SER A 349 7.73 -20.84 -11.74
C SER A 349 7.11 -19.73 -12.60
N ASP A 350 6.07 -19.03 -12.11
CA ASP A 350 5.44 -17.93 -12.82
C ASP A 350 6.33 -16.68 -12.74
N ALA A 351 6.57 -16.03 -13.88
CA ALA A 351 7.45 -14.86 -13.94
C ALA A 351 6.92 -13.64 -13.18
N ALA A 352 5.61 -13.57 -12.91
CA ALA A 352 5.01 -12.53 -12.09
C ALA A 352 5.10 -12.84 -10.59
N PHE A 353 5.51 -14.05 -10.18
CA PHE A 353 5.54 -14.42 -8.76
C PHE A 353 6.66 -13.68 -8.03
N GLY A 354 6.28 -12.83 -7.08
CA GLY A 354 7.20 -12.05 -6.26
C GLY A 354 7.62 -12.74 -4.97
N GLY A 355 6.77 -13.64 -4.43
CA GLY A 355 7.01 -14.30 -3.16
C GLY A 355 5.79 -14.33 -2.25
N ILE A 356 6.03 -14.27 -0.94
CA ILE A 356 5.01 -14.32 0.11
C ILE A 356 5.03 -13.00 0.86
N MET A 357 3.84 -12.46 1.15
CA MET A 357 3.67 -11.37 2.11
C MET A 357 2.89 -11.89 3.31
N MET A 358 3.21 -11.42 4.52
CA MET A 358 2.40 -11.73 5.68
C MET A 358 2.08 -10.56 6.60
N TRP A 359 0.86 -10.62 7.13
CA TRP A 359 0.38 -9.82 8.24
C TRP A 359 0.38 -10.68 9.51
N ALA A 360 1.21 -10.43 10.53
CA ALA A 360 2.29 -9.44 10.67
C ALA A 360 3.39 -10.01 11.59
N ALA A 361 4.46 -9.25 11.84
CA ALA A 361 5.65 -9.70 12.56
C ALA A 361 5.37 -10.35 13.93
N GLY A 362 4.56 -9.74 14.80
CA GLY A 362 4.24 -10.34 16.10
C GLY A 362 3.43 -11.63 16.00
N PHE A 363 2.54 -11.73 15.01
CA PHE A 363 1.84 -12.98 14.72
C PHE A 363 2.82 -14.07 14.27
N SER A 364 3.80 -13.73 13.43
CA SER A 364 4.86 -14.68 13.05
C SER A 364 5.68 -15.14 14.26
N ASP A 365 6.09 -14.22 15.14
CA ASP A 365 6.90 -14.53 16.32
C ASP A 365 6.19 -15.48 17.28
N SER A 366 4.88 -15.27 17.47
CA SER A 366 4.04 -16.12 18.32
C SER A 366 3.66 -17.45 17.67
N ASN A 367 3.90 -17.62 16.38
CA ASN A 367 3.58 -18.83 15.63
C ASN A 367 4.86 -19.61 15.27
N VAL A 368 5.34 -20.39 16.23
CA VAL A 368 6.54 -21.23 16.06
C VAL A 368 6.14 -22.66 15.69
N ASN A 369 6.59 -23.11 14.52
CA ASN A 369 6.35 -24.43 13.95
C ASN A 369 7.70 -25.13 13.79
N ASN A 370 7.89 -26.31 14.39
CA ASN A 370 9.16 -27.07 14.32
C ASN A 370 10.43 -26.25 14.67
N GLY A 371 10.31 -25.21 15.51
CA GLY A 371 11.40 -24.32 15.88
C GLY A 371 11.65 -23.13 14.94
N CYS A 372 10.87 -23.00 13.85
CA CYS A 372 10.85 -21.85 12.95
C CYS A 372 9.64 -20.94 13.27
N THR A 373 9.83 -19.62 13.31
CA THR A 373 8.72 -18.68 13.23
C THR A 373 8.04 -18.79 11.86
N TYR A 374 6.81 -18.29 11.72
CA TYR A 374 6.12 -18.38 10.44
C TYR A 374 6.81 -17.61 9.29
N ALA A 375 7.55 -16.54 9.60
CA ALA A 375 8.43 -15.87 8.65
C ALA A 375 9.61 -16.75 8.22
N GLN A 376 10.22 -17.48 9.15
CA GLN A 376 11.28 -18.45 8.84
C GLN A 376 10.75 -19.62 8.00
N GLU A 377 9.54 -20.11 8.30
CA GLU A 377 8.83 -21.11 7.48
C GLU A 377 8.66 -20.63 6.04
N ALA A 378 8.13 -19.43 5.84
CA ALA A 378 7.96 -18.85 4.50
C ALA A 378 9.29 -18.73 3.76
N LYS A 379 10.37 -18.30 4.43
CA LYS A 379 11.70 -18.25 3.81
C LYS A 379 12.21 -19.63 3.43
N HIS A 380 12.04 -20.61 4.30
CA HIS A 380 12.45 -21.99 4.02
C HIS A 380 11.69 -22.53 2.81
N ILE A 381 10.38 -22.36 2.77
CA ILE A 381 9.51 -22.73 1.65
C ILE A 381 9.98 -22.08 0.34
N LEU A 382 10.25 -20.78 0.35
CA LEU A 382 10.70 -20.04 -0.84
C LEU A 382 12.07 -20.51 -1.36
N THR A 383 12.90 -21.12 -0.51
CA THR A 383 14.28 -21.50 -0.84
C THR A 383 14.46 -23.00 -1.07
N THR A 384 13.66 -23.85 -0.40
CA THR A 384 13.77 -25.32 -0.45
C THR A 384 12.53 -26.01 -1.01
N GLY A 385 11.39 -25.31 -1.05
CA GLY A 385 10.10 -25.86 -1.45
C GLY A 385 9.36 -26.62 -0.35
N SER A 386 9.89 -26.67 0.87
CA SER A 386 9.28 -27.33 2.03
C SER A 386 9.23 -26.41 3.25
N ALA A 387 8.37 -26.74 4.21
CA ALA A 387 8.41 -26.18 5.55
C ALA A 387 9.68 -26.64 6.30
N CYS A 388 10.03 -25.95 7.39
CA CYS A 388 10.88 -26.50 8.44
C CYS A 388 10.19 -27.74 9.07
#